data_AF-A0A952QA62-F1
#
_entry.id   AF-A0A952QA62-F1
#
_cell.length_a   1.000
_cell.length_b   1.000
_cell.length_c   1.000
_cell.angle_alpha   90.00
_cell.angle_beta   90.00
_cell.angle_gamma   90.00
#
_symmetry.space_group_name_H-M   'P 1'
#
loop_
_entity.id
_entity.type
_entity.pdbx_description
1 polymer ?
#
loop_
_entity_poly.entity_id
_entity_poly.type
_entity_poly.pdbx_seq_one_letter_code
_entity_poly.pdbx_strand_id
1 'polypeptide(L)'
;MTATASSLEVGQPSTTEGTLEALGLFRFVTTVAPDIIQPPGTGYTQEERKIYAAATNWNYGNVSISDEWAQIGANSTKASAHPIPADIPVLDFLASESISMDPTWLPKHEAELANVTTHHIEILEGAHYLHWTQSPEISRTITAFLADIVGL
;
A
#
# COMPACT_ATOMS: atom_id res chain seq x y z
N MET A 1 -18.53 -13.13 -18.11
CA MET A 1 -17.29 -13.92 -18.19
C MET A 1 -16.72 -13.95 -16.80
N THR A 2 -16.78 -15.10 -16.13
CA THR A 2 -16.25 -15.28 -14.77
C THR A 2 -14.74 -15.40 -14.89
N ALA A 3 -13.99 -14.47 -14.32
CA ALA A 3 -12.54 -14.57 -14.26
C ALA A 3 -12.18 -15.83 -13.47
N THR A 4 -11.60 -16.83 -14.12
CA THR A 4 -10.93 -17.93 -13.43
C THR A 4 -9.70 -17.33 -12.76
N ALA A 5 -9.77 -17.11 -11.46
CA ALA A 5 -8.58 -16.84 -10.67
C ALA A 5 -7.65 -18.05 -10.81
N SER A 6 -6.56 -17.89 -11.57
CA SER A 6 -5.44 -18.81 -11.49
C SER A 6 -4.94 -18.76 -10.05
N SER A 7 -4.95 -19.89 -9.35
CA SER A 7 -4.43 -19.91 -7.99
C SER A 7 -2.91 -19.77 -8.03
N LEU A 8 -2.44 -18.60 -7.67
CA LEU A 8 -1.01 -18.40 -7.46
C LEU A 8 -0.59 -19.22 -6.24
N GLU A 9 0.48 -20.00 -6.39
CA GLU A 9 1.09 -20.73 -5.28
C GLU A 9 1.90 -19.79 -4.39
N VAL A 10 2.24 -20.26 -3.19
CA VAL A 10 3.19 -19.55 -2.32
C VAL A 10 4.54 -19.51 -3.04
N GLY A 11 5.09 -18.31 -3.20
CA GLY A 11 6.40 -18.11 -3.77
C GLY A 11 7.52 -18.65 -2.87
N GLN A 12 8.76 -18.42 -3.28
CA GLN A 12 9.91 -18.65 -2.40
C GLN A 12 10.33 -17.31 -1.76
N PRO A 13 10.58 -17.26 -0.44
CA PRO A 13 11.17 -16.09 0.17
C PRO A 13 12.49 -15.74 -0.53
N SER A 14 12.63 -14.48 -0.93
CA SER A 14 13.87 -13.99 -1.50
C SER A 14 14.99 -13.94 -0.46
N THR A 15 16.18 -14.39 -0.86
CA THR A 15 17.41 -14.32 -0.04
C THR A 15 18.28 -13.11 -0.39
N THR A 16 17.92 -12.38 -1.44
CA THR A 16 18.71 -11.25 -1.96
C THR A 16 18.76 -10.12 -0.93
N GLU A 17 17.61 -9.73 -0.37
CA GLU A 17 17.48 -8.65 0.59
C GLU A 17 18.30 -8.94 1.86
N GLY A 18 18.24 -10.18 2.37
CA GLY A 18 19.05 -10.59 3.52
C GLY A 18 20.56 -10.57 3.22
N THR A 19 20.96 -10.89 1.99
CA THR A 19 22.38 -10.79 1.58
C THR A 19 22.82 -9.32 1.50
N LEU A 20 21.99 -8.45 0.91
CA LEU A 20 22.26 -7.01 0.82
C LEU A 20 22.31 -6.34 2.21
N GLU A 21 21.48 -6.79 3.14
CA GLU A 21 21.48 -6.37 4.55
C GLU A 21 22.77 -6.79 5.26
N ALA A 22 23.15 -8.07 5.15
CA ALA A 22 24.34 -8.62 5.78
C ALA A 22 25.63 -7.93 5.29
N LEU A 23 25.68 -7.58 4.00
CA LEU A 23 26.78 -6.80 3.41
C LEU A 23 26.72 -5.30 3.76
N GLY A 24 25.62 -4.83 4.35
CA GLY A 24 25.38 -3.43 4.70
C GLY A 24 25.12 -2.50 3.53
N LEU A 25 24.83 -3.05 2.35
CA LEU A 25 24.59 -2.28 1.13
C LEU A 25 23.31 -1.46 1.24
N PHE A 26 22.26 -2.03 1.84
CA PHE A 26 21.00 -1.29 2.05
C PHE A 26 21.20 -0.08 2.98
N ARG A 27 21.93 -0.25 4.09
CA ARG A 27 22.30 0.84 5.00
C ARG A 27 23.13 1.91 4.31
N PHE A 28 24.07 1.50 3.46
CA PHE A 28 24.87 2.45 2.66
C PHE A 28 23.98 3.27 1.72
N VAL A 29 23.13 2.62 0.93
CA VAL A 29 22.22 3.30 -0.01
C VAL A 29 21.30 4.28 0.72
N THR A 30 20.67 3.84 1.82
CA THR A 30 19.72 4.68 2.57
C THR A 30 20.39 5.80 3.36
N THR A 31 21.70 5.72 3.61
CA THR A 31 22.48 6.84 4.16
C THR A 31 22.75 7.90 3.09
N VAL A 32 23.04 7.48 1.86
CA VAL A 32 23.35 8.40 0.73
C VAL A 32 22.07 9.00 0.13
N ALA A 33 20.99 8.22 0.09
CA ALA A 33 19.70 8.59 -0.47
C ALA A 33 18.58 8.32 0.55
N PRO A 34 18.47 9.15 1.61
CA PRO A 34 17.49 8.95 2.68
C PRO A 34 16.04 8.98 2.22
N ASP A 35 15.74 9.74 1.16
CA ASP A 35 14.39 9.92 0.62
C ASP A 35 13.78 8.64 0.05
N ILE A 36 14.58 7.59 -0.19
CA ILE A 36 14.08 6.28 -0.64
C ILE A 36 13.24 5.59 0.45
N ILE A 37 13.55 5.84 1.72
CA ILE A 37 12.92 5.15 2.85
C ILE A 37 12.31 6.11 3.89
N GLN A 38 12.43 7.41 3.67
CA GLN A 38 11.92 8.44 4.58
C GLN A 38 10.79 9.21 3.93
N PRO A 39 9.77 9.61 4.72
CA PRO A 39 8.67 10.39 4.19
C PRO A 39 9.15 11.78 3.71
N PRO A 40 8.65 12.27 2.56
CA PRO A 40 9.00 13.59 2.04
C PRO A 40 8.26 14.73 2.76
N GLY A 41 8.48 15.97 2.32
CA GLY A 41 7.70 17.14 2.75
C GLY A 41 8.09 17.70 4.12
N THR A 42 7.16 18.34 4.83
CA THR A 42 7.38 18.94 6.17
C THR A 42 6.48 18.36 7.25
N GLY A 43 5.69 17.33 6.93
CA GLY A 43 4.75 16.70 7.86
C GLY A 43 5.41 15.83 8.93
N TYR A 44 6.72 15.60 8.83
CA TYR A 44 7.50 14.77 9.74
C TYR A 44 8.72 15.54 10.21
N THR A 45 8.93 15.54 11.53
CA THR A 45 10.12 16.07 12.19
C THR A 45 11.37 15.29 11.79
N GLN A 46 12.54 15.88 12.03
CA GLN A 46 13.81 15.19 11.79
C GLN A 46 13.97 13.92 12.64
N GLU A 47 13.42 13.90 13.85
CA GLU A 47 13.53 12.74 14.72
C GLU A 47 12.63 11.59 14.26
N GLU A 48 11.40 11.88 13.86
CA GLU A 48 10.49 10.88 13.30
C GLU A 48 11.09 10.24 12.04
N ARG A 49 11.72 11.03 11.17
CA ARG A 49 12.41 10.51 9.99
C ARG A 49 13.56 9.57 10.33
N LYS A 50 14.34 9.86 11.38
CA LYS A 50 15.39 8.95 11.86
C LYS A 50 14.80 7.65 12.39
N ILE A 51 13.67 7.70 13.08
CA ILE A 51 12.95 6.51 13.55
C ILE A 51 12.48 5.67 12.36
N TYR A 52 11.88 6.30 11.33
CA TYR A 52 11.53 5.61 10.07
C TYR A 52 12.75 4.95 9.44
N ALA A 53 13.85 5.69 9.31
CA ALA A 53 15.07 5.15 8.71
C ALA A 53 15.65 3.98 9.51
N ALA A 54 15.65 4.06 10.84
CA ALA A 54 16.13 3.00 11.71
C ALA A 54 15.22 1.76 11.63
N ALA A 55 13.89 1.94 11.67
CA ALA A 55 12.93 0.86 11.57
C ALA A 55 13.00 0.15 10.21
N THR A 56 13.10 0.90 9.11
CA THR A 56 13.23 0.32 7.77
C THR A 56 14.56 -0.43 7.61
N ASN A 57 15.68 0.14 8.08
CA ASN A 57 16.97 -0.56 8.05
C ASN A 57 17.02 -1.80 8.94
N TRP A 58 16.32 -1.79 10.07
CA TRP A 58 16.23 -2.95 10.98
C TRP A 58 15.41 -4.10 10.38
N ASN A 59 14.33 -3.78 9.66
CA ASN A 59 13.41 -4.79 9.12
C ASN A 59 13.77 -5.26 7.71
N TYR A 60 14.56 -4.50 6.95
CA TYR A 60 14.99 -4.92 5.62
C TYR A 60 15.77 -6.24 5.69
N GLY A 61 15.48 -7.18 4.79
CA GLY A 61 16.13 -8.50 4.79
C GLY A 61 15.68 -9.45 5.91
N ASN A 62 14.71 -9.06 6.75
CA ASN A 62 14.11 -9.95 7.74
C ASN A 62 13.36 -11.10 7.06
N VAL A 63 13.54 -12.33 7.56
CA VAL A 63 12.91 -13.54 7.01
C VAL A 63 11.38 -13.47 7.00
N SER A 64 10.77 -12.81 7.98
CA SER A 64 9.32 -12.62 8.04
C SER A 64 8.81 -11.70 6.94
N ILE A 65 9.57 -10.65 6.60
CA ILE A 65 9.22 -9.73 5.50
C ILE A 65 9.34 -10.48 4.18
N SER A 66 10.42 -11.24 3.99
CA SER A 66 10.62 -12.04 2.76
C SER A 66 9.53 -13.11 2.58
N ASP A 67 9.11 -13.76 3.67
CA ASP A 67 7.97 -14.69 3.64
C ASP A 67 6.67 -13.97 3.27
N GLU A 68 6.39 -12.80 3.85
CA GLU A 68 5.20 -12.01 3.49
C GLU A 68 5.13 -11.71 1.99
N TRP A 69 6.24 -11.28 1.38
CA TRP A 69 6.33 -11.08 -0.08
C TRP A 69 6.04 -12.35 -0.88
N ALA A 70 6.55 -13.50 -0.42
CA ALA A 70 6.28 -14.79 -1.05
C ALA A 70 4.80 -15.20 -0.98
N GLN A 71 4.05 -14.70 0.00
CA GLN A 71 2.63 -15.01 0.19
C GLN A 71 1.69 -14.11 -0.64
N ILE A 72 2.14 -12.95 -1.15
CA ILE A 72 1.26 -11.94 -1.80
C ILE A 72 0.39 -12.53 -2.91
N GLY A 73 0.97 -13.33 -3.81
CA GLY A 73 0.22 -13.92 -4.92
C GLY A 73 -0.87 -14.89 -4.44
N ALA A 74 -0.50 -15.83 -3.56
CA ALA A 74 -1.43 -16.79 -2.98
C ALA A 74 -2.53 -16.11 -2.15
N ASN A 75 -2.17 -15.07 -1.39
CA ASN A 75 -3.11 -14.28 -0.60
C ASN A 75 -4.06 -13.47 -1.49
N SER A 76 -3.57 -12.89 -2.59
CA SER A 76 -4.40 -12.20 -3.58
C SER A 76 -5.43 -13.15 -4.21
N THR A 77 -5.03 -14.38 -4.54
CA THR A 77 -5.98 -15.42 -5.01
C THR A 77 -7.06 -15.68 -3.97
N LYS A 78 -6.66 -15.91 -2.71
CA LYS A 78 -7.62 -16.19 -1.61
C LYS A 78 -8.54 -14.99 -1.37
N ALA A 79 -8.02 -13.77 -1.41
CA ALA A 79 -8.80 -12.55 -1.26
C ALA A 79 -9.82 -12.38 -2.39
N SER A 80 -9.43 -12.64 -3.64
CA SER A 80 -10.34 -12.54 -4.80
C SER A 80 -11.52 -13.52 -4.73
N ALA A 81 -11.38 -14.62 -3.99
CA ALA A 81 -12.47 -15.58 -3.75
C ALA A 81 -13.46 -15.12 -2.66
N HIS A 82 -13.13 -14.06 -1.91
CA HIS A 82 -13.92 -13.51 -0.81
C HIS A 82 -14.14 -12.00 -1.04
N PRO A 83 -15.08 -11.63 -1.93
CA PRO A 83 -15.36 -10.23 -2.22
C PRO A 83 -15.84 -9.48 -0.98
N ILE A 84 -15.66 -8.15 -0.99
CA ILE A 84 -16.16 -7.28 0.07
C ILE A 84 -17.69 -7.43 0.17
N PRO A 85 -18.26 -7.65 1.37
CA PRO A 85 -19.70 -7.70 1.58
C PRO A 85 -20.40 -6.44 1.08
N ALA A 86 -21.56 -6.62 0.44
CA ALA A 86 -22.29 -5.54 -0.22
C ALA A 86 -22.76 -4.41 0.71
N ASP A 87 -22.90 -4.71 2.00
CA ASP A 87 -23.43 -3.82 3.04
C ASP A 87 -22.34 -3.11 3.85
N ILE A 88 -21.06 -3.33 3.55
CA ILE A 88 -19.95 -2.60 4.18
C ILE A 88 -19.65 -1.35 3.35
N PRO A 89 -19.78 -0.13 3.91
CA PRO A 89 -19.36 1.08 3.21
C PRO A 89 -17.84 1.10 3.01
N VAL A 90 -17.38 1.44 1.79
CA VAL A 90 -15.95 1.49 1.46
C VAL A 90 -15.55 2.86 0.93
N LEU A 91 -14.48 3.40 1.48
CA LEU A 91 -13.76 4.55 0.92
C LEU A 91 -12.38 4.08 0.50
N ASP A 92 -12.10 4.15 -0.81
CA ASP A 92 -10.84 3.73 -1.41
C ASP A 92 -10.05 4.94 -1.92
N PHE A 93 -8.76 4.98 -1.63
CA PHE A 93 -7.87 6.08 -2.00
C PHE A 93 -6.81 5.58 -2.99
N LEU A 94 -6.78 6.17 -4.18
CA LEU A 94 -5.82 5.81 -5.22
C LEU A 94 -4.83 6.94 -5.46
N ALA A 95 -3.55 6.58 -5.58
CA ALA A 95 -2.50 7.53 -5.95
C ALA A 95 -2.52 7.78 -7.46
N SER A 96 -2.44 9.05 -7.89
CA SER A 96 -2.40 9.41 -9.31
C SER A 96 -1.20 8.81 -10.04
N GLU A 97 -0.04 8.67 -9.36
CA GLU A 97 1.13 8.00 -9.93
C GLU A 97 0.88 6.50 -10.18
N SER A 98 0.17 5.81 -9.28
CA SER A 98 -0.17 4.38 -9.48
C SER A 98 -1.01 4.17 -10.75
N ILE A 99 -1.99 5.06 -10.99
CA ILE A 99 -2.82 5.03 -12.20
C ILE A 99 -2.00 5.37 -13.44
N SER A 100 -1.06 6.31 -13.32
CA SER A 100 -0.17 6.70 -14.40
C SER A 100 0.80 5.56 -14.78
N MET A 101 1.27 4.79 -13.79
CA MET A 101 2.16 3.64 -13.97
C MET A 101 1.43 2.39 -14.50
N ASP A 102 0.22 2.12 -14.01
CA ASP A 102 -0.66 1.05 -14.49
C ASP A 102 -2.04 1.63 -14.84
N PRO A 103 -2.34 1.87 -16.13
CA PRO A 103 -3.66 2.35 -16.56
C PRO A 103 -4.82 1.42 -16.21
N THR A 104 -4.55 0.16 -15.86
CA THR A 104 -5.57 -0.81 -15.40
C THR A 104 -5.83 -0.71 -13.91
N TRP A 105 -5.09 0.12 -13.16
CA TRP A 105 -5.22 0.27 -11.71
C TRP A 105 -6.63 0.69 -11.30
N LEU A 106 -7.11 1.84 -11.79
CA LEU A 106 -8.46 2.32 -11.48
C LEU A 106 -9.55 1.31 -11.89
N PRO A 107 -9.57 0.77 -13.13
CA PRO A 107 -10.55 -0.25 -13.51
C PRO A 107 -10.58 -1.51 -12.61
N LYS A 108 -9.43 -1.94 -12.07
CA LYS A 108 -9.38 -3.08 -11.14
C LYS A 108 -10.07 -2.73 -9.81
N HIS A 109 -9.79 -1.55 -9.26
CA HIS A 109 -10.41 -1.07 -8.03
C HIS A 109 -11.92 -0.85 -8.19
N GLU A 110 -12.37 -0.29 -9.31
CA GLU A 110 -13.80 -0.21 -9.66
C GLU A 110 -14.46 -1.60 -9.71
N ALA A 111 -13.77 -2.60 -10.27
CA ALA A 111 -14.28 -3.96 -10.36
C ALA A 111 -14.39 -4.65 -8.98
N GLU A 112 -13.46 -4.38 -8.06
CA GLU A 112 -13.50 -4.90 -6.68
C GLU A 112 -14.72 -4.36 -5.90
N LEU A 113 -15.13 -3.13 -6.19
CA LEU A 113 -16.23 -2.44 -5.52
C LEU A 113 -17.58 -2.57 -6.23
N ALA A 114 -17.64 -3.25 -7.38
CA ALA A 114 -18.85 -3.33 -8.21
C ALA A 114 -20.09 -3.89 -7.50
N ASN A 115 -19.91 -4.70 -6.45
CA ASN A 115 -21.00 -5.27 -5.64
C ASN A 115 -21.22 -4.54 -4.30
N VAL A 116 -20.44 -3.51 -3.99
CA VAL A 116 -20.54 -2.74 -2.74
C VAL A 116 -21.57 -1.63 -2.91
N THR A 117 -22.57 -1.59 -2.03
CA THR A 117 -23.72 -0.67 -2.15
C THR A 117 -23.32 0.79 -1.99
N THR A 118 -22.44 1.08 -1.02
CA THR A 118 -21.96 2.42 -0.71
C THR A 118 -20.45 2.43 -0.83
N HIS A 119 -19.92 2.94 -1.95
CA HIS A 119 -18.48 3.03 -2.16
C HIS A 119 -18.07 4.32 -2.83
N HIS A 120 -16.93 4.87 -2.40
CA HIS A 120 -16.31 6.06 -2.97
C HIS A 120 -14.87 5.72 -3.36
N ILE A 121 -14.43 6.12 -4.55
CA ILE A 121 -13.03 6.04 -4.99
C ILE A 121 -12.51 7.46 -5.14
N GLU A 122 -11.48 7.80 -4.39
CA GLU A 122 -10.89 9.13 -4.34
C GLU A 122 -9.45 9.08 -4.86
N ILE A 123 -9.22 9.76 -5.98
CA ILE A 123 -7.89 9.82 -6.59
C ILE A 123 -7.17 11.04 -6.04
N LEU A 124 -6.08 10.81 -5.31
CA LEU A 124 -5.25 11.86 -4.73
C LEU A 124 -3.94 12.00 -5.49
N GLU A 125 -3.47 13.24 -5.61
CA GLU A 125 -2.21 13.52 -6.27
C GLU A 125 -1.01 13.01 -5.47
N GLY A 126 -0.11 12.29 -6.14
CA GLY A 126 1.19 11.90 -5.59
C GLY A 126 1.51 10.41 -5.72
N ALA A 127 2.57 10.01 -5.01
CA ALA A 127 3.13 8.67 -5.01
C ALA A 127 2.33 7.66 -4.17
N HIS A 128 2.76 6.39 -4.24
CA HIS A 128 2.12 5.25 -3.58
C HIS A 128 1.78 5.47 -2.09
N TYR A 129 2.70 6.07 -1.31
CA TYR A 129 2.48 6.36 0.10
C TYR A 129 1.74 7.69 0.32
N LEU A 130 0.49 7.76 -0.14
CA LEU A 130 -0.37 8.96 -0.02
C LEU A 130 -0.43 9.51 1.41
N HIS A 131 -0.41 8.64 2.42
CA HIS A 131 -0.47 9.07 3.82
C HIS A 131 0.72 9.97 4.23
N TRP A 132 1.85 9.92 3.53
CA TRP A 132 2.97 10.82 3.82
C TRP A 132 2.72 12.28 3.42
N THR A 133 1.96 12.51 2.35
CA THR A 133 1.80 13.84 1.74
C THR A 133 0.36 14.35 1.79
N GLN A 134 -0.62 13.45 1.81
CA GLN A 134 -2.05 13.73 1.70
C GLN A 134 -2.83 13.46 2.99
N SER A 135 -2.17 13.23 4.13
CA SER A 135 -2.84 13.01 5.42
C SER A 135 -3.96 14.03 5.74
N PRO A 136 -3.79 15.35 5.54
CA PRO A 136 -4.86 16.31 5.77
C PRO A 136 -6.06 16.17 4.83
N GLU A 137 -5.84 15.81 3.56
CA GLU A 137 -6.92 15.54 2.60
C GLU A 137 -7.64 14.25 2.98
N ILE A 138 -6.90 13.16 3.18
CA ILE A 138 -7.42 11.85 3.63
C ILE A 138 -8.32 12.03 4.86
N SER A 139 -7.88 12.81 5.85
CA SER A 139 -8.67 13.06 7.07
C SER A 139 -9.98 13.80 6.80
N ARG A 140 -9.97 14.80 5.91
CA ARG A 140 -11.18 15.54 5.50
C ARG A 140 -12.14 14.63 4.75
N THR A 141 -11.63 13.86 3.79
CA THR A 141 -12.43 12.93 2.98
C THR A 141 -13.05 11.81 3.83
N ILE A 142 -12.30 11.23 4.76
CA ILE A 142 -12.84 10.26 5.73
C ILE A 142 -13.97 10.89 6.54
N THR A 143 -13.78 12.11 7.04
CA THR A 143 -14.80 12.80 7.85
C THR A 143 -16.08 13.04 7.03
N ALA A 144 -15.94 13.49 5.78
CA ALA A 144 -17.06 13.71 4.88
C ALA A 144 -17.79 12.41 4.52
N PHE A 145 -17.06 11.34 4.22
CA PHE A 145 -17.62 10.02 3.95
C PHE A 145 -18.41 9.47 5.14
N LEU A 146 -17.86 9.59 6.36
CA LEU A 146 -18.55 9.16 7.58
C LEU A 146 -19.83 9.97 7.85
N ALA A 147 -19.82 11.28 7.58
CA ALA A 147 -21.01 12.11 7.74
C ALA A 147 -22.12 11.68 6.76
N ASP A 148 -21.76 11.40 5.50
CA ASP A 148 -22.69 10.95 4.46
C ASP A 148 -23.38 9.61 4.84
N ILE A 149 -22.61 8.62 5.32
CA ILE A 149 -23.15 7.28 5.61
C ILE A 149 -23.86 7.19 6.97
N VAL A 150 -23.52 8.03 7.95
CA VAL A 150 -24.16 8.05 9.29
C VAL A 150 -25.33 9.05 9.34
N GLY A 151 -25.48 9.92 8.33
CA GLY A 151 -26.53 10.94 8.27
C GLY A 151 -26.35 12.06 9.30
N LEU A 152 -25.10 12.46 9.55
CA LEU A 152 -24.73 13.57 10.45
C LEU A 152 -24.62 14.90 9.71
#